data_AF-A0A916SIG3-F1
#
_entry.id   AF-A0A916SIG3-F1
#
_cell.length_a   1.000
_cell.length_b   1.000
_cell.length_c   1.000
_cell.angle_alpha   90.00
_cell.angle_beta   90.00
_cell.angle_gamma   90.00
#
_symmetry.space_group_name_H-M   'P 1'
#
loop_
_entity.id
_entity.type
_entity.pdbx_description
1 polymer ?
#
loop_
_entity_poly.entity_id
_entity_poly.type
_entity_poly.pdbx_seq_one_letter_code
_entity_poly.pdbx_strand_id
1 'polypeptide(L)'
;MTGRFLIECQLHDIAGGGAKLRVADPRKVPDRFWLFDDFYARALIAEAVWREGLELGVRFRHDPEVLPLSETRLAELAGKYYSL
;
A
#
# COMPACT_ATOMS: atom_id res chain seq x y z
N MET A 1 4.78 -5.39 11.33
CA MET A 1 5.04 -5.07 9.91
C MET A 1 5.98 -3.88 9.84
N THR A 2 7.10 -3.96 9.12
CA THR A 2 8.19 -2.95 9.21
C THR A 2 8.08 -1.77 8.22
N GLY A 3 7.08 -1.76 7.34
CA GLY A 3 6.94 -0.70 6.33
C GLY A 3 8.00 -0.71 5.23
N ARG A 4 8.69 -1.85 5.02
CA ARG A 4 9.63 -2.03 3.92
C ARG A 4 8.91 -1.92 2.58
N PHE A 5 9.51 -1.20 1.63
CA PHE A 5 9.03 -1.15 0.26
C PHE A 5 8.95 -2.55 -0.36
N LEU A 6 7.85 -2.84 -1.04
CA LEU A 6 7.62 -4.12 -1.72
C LEU A 6 7.64 -3.96 -3.23
N ILE A 7 6.71 -3.14 -3.74
CA ILE A 7 6.48 -2.94 -5.17
C ILE A 7 5.68 -1.66 -5.36
N GLU A 8 5.78 -1.08 -6.56
CA GLU A 8 4.90 0.00 -6.98
C GLU A 8 3.52 -0.52 -7.38
N CYS A 9 2.52 0.33 -7.18
CA CYS A 9 1.16 0.05 -7.60
C CYS A 9 0.50 1.31 -8.16
N GLN A 10 -0.44 1.11 -9.07
CA GLN A 10 -1.41 2.13 -9.44
C GLN A 10 -2.72 1.85 -8.71
N LEU A 11 -3.25 2.89 -8.06
CA LEU A 11 -4.52 2.83 -7.37
C LEU A 11 -5.66 3.12 -8.35
N HIS A 12 -6.61 2.19 -8.46
CA HIS A 12 -7.79 2.26 -9.33
C HIS A 12 -9.05 1.97 -8.50
N ASP A 13 -10.21 2.46 -8.97
CA ASP A 13 -11.53 2.10 -8.45
C ASP A 13 -11.63 2.11 -6.91
N ILE A 14 -11.37 3.28 -6.32
CA ILE A 14 -11.39 3.46 -4.86
C ILE A 14 -12.84 3.57 -4.40
N ALA A 15 -13.23 2.66 -3.50
CA ALA A 15 -14.49 2.70 -2.78
C ALA A 15 -14.24 2.90 -1.27
N GLY A 16 -15.29 3.23 -0.52
CA GLY A 16 -15.16 3.61 0.90
C GLY A 16 -14.46 2.60 1.83
N GLY A 17 -14.29 1.35 1.42
CA GLY A 17 -13.62 0.30 2.21
C GLY A 17 -12.53 -0.48 1.48
N GLY A 18 -12.16 -0.10 0.26
CA GLY A 18 -11.19 -0.86 -0.53
C GLY A 18 -10.88 -0.23 -1.88
N ALA A 19 -10.00 -0.86 -2.63
CA ALA A 19 -9.63 -0.41 -3.96
C ALA A 19 -9.14 -1.57 -4.82
N LYS A 20 -9.00 -1.30 -6.12
CA LYS A 20 -8.30 -2.15 -7.06
C LYS A 20 -6.89 -1.61 -7.27
N LEU A 21 -5.88 -2.44 -7.10
CA LEU A 21 -4.49 -2.09 -7.38
C LEU A 21 -4.04 -2.76 -8.67
N ARG A 22 -3.26 -2.05 -9.49
CA ARG A 22 -2.47 -2.65 -10.56
C ARG A 22 -1.00 -2.68 -10.14
N VAL A 23 -0.39 -3.85 -10.13
CA VAL A 23 1.02 -4.07 -9.75
C VAL A 23 1.73 -4.90 -10.79
N ALA A 24 3.06 -4.80 -10.87
CA ALA A 24 3.83 -5.60 -11.85
C ALA A 24 3.84 -7.10 -11.53
N ASP A 25 3.64 -7.49 -10.26
CA ASP A 25 3.52 -8.90 -9.86
C ASP A 25 2.71 -9.05 -8.54
N PRO A 26 1.40 -9.37 -8.61
CA PRO A 26 0.56 -9.52 -7.43
C PRO A 26 1.00 -10.63 -6.46
N ARG A 27 1.81 -11.60 -6.92
CA ARG A 27 2.32 -12.70 -6.08
C ARG A 27 3.40 -12.23 -5.10
N LYS A 28 4.05 -11.10 -5.38
CA LYS A 28 5.02 -10.47 -4.47
C LYS A 28 4.36 -9.64 -3.37
N VAL A 29 3.05 -9.42 -3.45
CA VAL A 29 2.30 -8.65 -2.46
C VAL A 29 1.72 -9.61 -1.41
N PRO A 30 2.15 -9.51 -0.13
CA PRO A 30 1.59 -10.30 0.96
C PRO A 30 0.08 -10.08 1.11
N ASP A 31 -0.60 -10.98 1.83
CA ASP A 31 -2.03 -10.83 2.09
C ASP A 31 -2.36 -9.62 2.95
N ARG A 32 -1.41 -9.11 3.73
CA ARG A 32 -1.56 -7.93 4.56
C ARG A 32 -0.30 -7.07 4.46
N PHE A 33 -0.49 -5.79 4.13
CA PHE A 33 0.61 -4.89 3.84
C PHE A 33 0.24 -3.43 4.10
N TRP A 34 1.26 -2.57 4.10
CA TRP A 34 1.09 -1.13 4.09
C TRP A 34 0.89 -0.64 2.66
N LEU A 35 -0.23 0.03 2.40
CA LEU A 35 -0.44 0.81 1.20
C LEU A 35 -0.03 2.25 1.50
N PHE A 36 1.03 2.72 0.83
CA PHE A 36 1.49 4.10 0.92
C PHE A 36 0.84 4.93 -0.20
N ASP A 37 0.30 6.07 0.18
CA ASP A 37 -0.36 7.07 -0.66
C ASP A 37 0.60 8.27 -0.71
N ASP A 38 1.21 8.48 -1.87
CA ASP A 38 2.23 9.48 -2.12
C ASP A 38 1.66 10.90 -2.17
N PHE A 39 0.42 11.05 -2.66
CA PHE A 39 -0.26 12.35 -2.70
C PHE A 39 -0.51 12.93 -1.30
N TYR A 40 -0.96 12.09 -0.37
CA TYR A 40 -1.24 12.51 1.01
C TYR A 40 -0.11 12.17 1.99
N ALA A 41 1.00 11.61 1.52
CA ALA A 41 2.14 11.16 2.33
C ALA A 41 1.74 10.30 3.55
N ARG A 42 0.79 9.39 3.36
CA ARG A 42 0.21 8.56 4.43
C ARG A 42 0.27 7.08 4.09
N ALA A 43 0.22 6.23 5.10
CA ALA A 43 0.10 4.79 4.91
C ALA A 43 -1.11 4.24 5.66
N LEU A 44 -1.80 3.28 5.04
CA LEU A 44 -2.89 2.53 5.64
C LEU A 44 -2.65 1.04 5.48
N ILE A 45 -3.30 0.24 6.32
CA ILE A 45 -3.22 -1.22 6.22
C ILE A 45 -4.22 -1.68 5.17
N ALA A 46 -3.75 -2.47 4.22
CA ALA A 46 -4.56 -3.12 3.20
C ALA A 46 -4.43 -4.63 3.31
N GLU A 47 -5.53 -5.32 3.00
CA GLU A 47 -5.56 -6.77 2.88
C GLU A 47 -5.95 -7.18 1.47
N ALA A 48 -5.22 -8.13 0.89
CA ALA A 48 -5.56 -8.73 -0.39
C ALA A 48 -6.84 -9.58 -0.27
N VAL A 49 -7.82 -9.31 -1.12
CA VAL A 49 -9.08 -10.06 -1.18
C VAL A 49 -9.10 -11.01 -2.37
N TRP A 50 -8.58 -10.57 -3.51
CA TRP A 50 -8.47 -11.38 -4.73
C TRP A 50 -7.27 -10.92 -5.56
N ARG A 51 -6.78 -11.82 -6.42
CA ARG A 51 -5.66 -11.59 -7.35
C ARG A 51 -6.03 -12.11 -8.72
N GLU A 52 -5.90 -11.28 -9.75
CA GLU A 52 -6.19 -11.68 -11.13
C GLU A 52 -5.23 -10.96 -12.10
N GLY A 53 -4.41 -11.71 -12.82
CA GLY A 53 -3.42 -11.13 -13.75
C GLY A 53 -2.45 -10.18 -13.04
N LEU A 54 -2.52 -8.89 -13.39
CA LEU A 54 -1.72 -7.80 -12.79
C LEU A 54 -2.52 -6.98 -11.77
N GLU A 55 -3.71 -7.46 -11.42
CA GLU A 55 -4.67 -6.75 -10.60
C GLU A 55 -4.81 -7.44 -9.25
N LEU A 56 -5.01 -6.61 -8.23
CA LEU A 56 -5.12 -7.01 -6.84
C LEU A 56 -6.26 -6.21 -6.21
N GLY A 57 -7.32 -6.90 -5.82
CA GLY A 57 -8.38 -6.30 -5.02
C GLY A 57 -7.98 -6.24 -3.56
N VAL A 58 -8.16 -5.08 -2.94
CA VAL A 58 -7.78 -4.88 -1.54
C VAL A 58 -8.92 -4.30 -0.71
N ARG A 59 -8.93 -4.65 0.58
CA ARG A 59 -9.76 -4.03 1.60
C ARG A 59 -8.91 -3.18 2.52
N PHE A 60 -9.35 -1.95 2.81
CA PHE A 60 -8.70 -1.09 3.79
C PHE A 60 -9.06 -1.54 5.20
N ARG A 61 -8.07 -1.54 6.08
CA ARG A 61 -8.21 -1.95 7.48
C ARG A 61 -7.65 -0.85 8.38
N HIS A 62 -8.39 -0.57 9.43
CA HIS A 62 -7.85 0.05 10.62
C HIS A 62 -7.51 -1.06 11.61
N ASP A 63 -6.27 -1.10 12.09
CA ASP A 63 -5.86 -2.01 13.15
C ASP A 63 -5.16 -1.19 14.24
N PRO A 64 -5.79 -1.01 15.41
CA PRO A 64 -5.23 -0.21 16.49
C PRO A 64 -4.01 -0.85 17.16
N GLU A 65 -3.78 -2.16 16.98
CA GLU A 65 -2.63 -2.86 17.55
C GLU A 65 -1.36 -2.66 16.71
N VAL A 66 -1.51 -2.20 15.47
CA VAL A 66 -0.38 -1.91 14.59
C VAL A 66 -0.03 -0.43 14.67
N LEU A 67 1.13 -0.14 15.24
CA LEU A 67 1.66 1.23 15.27
C LEU A 67 1.76 1.80 13.84
N PRO A 68 1.29 3.04 13.60
CA PRO A 68 1.49 3.74 12.35
C PRO A 68 2.98 3.81 11.96
N LEU A 69 3.25 3.91 10.67
CA LEU A 69 4.62 4.17 10.21
C LEU A 69 5.09 5.54 10.72
N SER A 70 6.33 5.61 11.18
CA SER A 70 6.94 6.87 11.62
C SER A 70 7.07 7.85 10.45
N GLU A 71 7.14 9.14 10.76
CA GLU A 71 7.35 10.20 9.77
C GLU A 71 8.62 9.97 8.94
N THR A 72 9.71 9.54 9.57
CA THR A 72 10.96 9.16 8.88
C THR A 72 10.70 8.06 7.85
N ARG A 73 9.91 7.04 8.20
CA ARG A 73 9.62 5.94 7.28
C ARG A 73 8.74 6.38 6.12
N LEU A 74 7.76 7.25 6.36
CA LEU A 74 6.93 7.85 5.32
C LEU A 74 7.78 8.72 4.39
N ALA A 75 8.70 9.52 4.94
CA ALA A 75 9.64 10.33 4.17
C ALA A 75 10.58 9.50 3.30
N GLU A 76 11.08 8.36 3.79
CA GLU A 76 11.89 7.42 2.97
C GLU A 76 11.09 6.80 1.81
N LEU A 77 9.79 6.53 2.01
CA LEU A 77 8.91 6.01 0.98
C LEU A 77 8.61 7.08 -0.09
N ALA A 78 8.41 8.34 0.32
CA ALA A 78 8.24 9.47 -0.60
C ALA A 78 9.54 9.83 -1.33
N GLY A 79 10.66 9.89 -0.62
CA GLY A 79 11.96 10.37 -1.12
C GLY A 79 12.58 9.51 -2.22
N LYS A 80 12.13 8.25 -2.36
CA LYS A 80 12.55 7.35 -3.44
C LYS A 80 12.18 7.87 -4.84
N TYR A 81 11.22 8.80 -4.93
CA TYR A 81 10.73 9.37 -6.20
C TYR A 81 10.94 10.90 -6.32
N TYR A 82 11.23 11.59 -5.22
CA TYR A 82 11.41 13.06 -5.18
C TYR A 82 12.84 13.52 -4.90
N SER A 83 13.84 12.66 -5.07
CA SER A 83 15.25 13.09 -5.12
C SER A 83 15.47 13.81 -6.47
N LEU A 84 15.24 15.13 -6.48
CA LEU A 84 15.65 16.06 -7.55
C LEU A 84 17.13 16.42 -7.41
#